data_AF-A0A370N971-F1
#
_entry.id   AF-A0A370N971-F1
#
_cell.length_a   1.000
_cell.length_b   1.000
_cell.length_c   1.000
_cell.angle_alpha   90.00
_cell.angle_beta   90.00
_cell.angle_gamma   90.00
#
_symmetry.space_group_name_H-M   'P 1'
#
loop_
_entity.id
_entity.type
_entity.pdbx_description
1 polymer ?
#
loop_
_entity_poly.entity_id
_entity_poly.type
_entity_poly.pdbx_seq_one_letter_code
_entity_poly.pdbx_strand_id
1 'polypeptide(L)'
;MNDLTTGHADHDLAALRFQTAARDLEHIVRNIAARYIVQQVPLTWRLLHAIEAEALADLGFASRHDALMLGLFQRPSDLPYPETDEAVDFGMSTALPAVFAFAVSAYEEASRRAAEAVSDGSSSKRARAWGG
;
A
#
# COMPACT_ATOMS: atom_id res chain seq x y z
N MET A 1 -3.17 -37.23 -26.75
CA MET A 1 -4.05 -36.05 -26.91
C MET A 1 -4.27 -35.38 -25.55
N ASN A 2 -3.20 -34.97 -24.83
CA ASN A 2 -3.29 -34.50 -23.44
C ASN A 2 -2.48 -33.20 -23.19
N ASP A 3 -2.47 -32.26 -24.14
CA ASP A 3 -1.65 -31.03 -24.03
C ASP A 3 -2.44 -29.80 -23.55
N LEU A 4 -3.78 -29.84 -23.63
CA LEU A 4 -4.63 -28.65 -23.40
C LEU A 4 -4.99 -28.40 -21.92
N THR A 5 -4.87 -29.39 -21.03
CA THR A 5 -5.27 -29.24 -19.62
C THR A 5 -4.14 -28.73 -18.72
N THR A 6 -2.88 -28.98 -19.09
CA THR A 6 -1.71 -28.61 -18.28
C THR A 6 -1.50 -27.10 -18.28
N GLY A 7 -1.77 -26.42 -19.40
CA GLY A 7 -1.65 -24.97 -19.50
C GLY A 7 -2.63 -24.20 -18.61
N HIS A 8 -3.87 -24.69 -18.43
CA HIS A 8 -4.88 -24.02 -17.61
C HIS A 8 -4.58 -24.18 -16.11
N ALA A 9 -4.14 -25.37 -15.69
CA ALA A 9 -3.75 -25.62 -14.30
C ALA A 9 -2.51 -24.84 -13.86
N ASP A 10 -1.54 -24.65 -14.77
CA ASP A 10 -0.34 -23.83 -14.51
C ASP A 10 -0.70 -22.33 -14.42
N HIS A 11 -1.62 -21.84 -15.26
CA HIS A 11 -2.14 -20.47 -15.17
C HIS A 11 -2.93 -20.21 -13.88
N ASP A 12 -3.76 -21.16 -13.45
CA ASP A 12 -4.50 -21.05 -12.17
C ASP A 12 -3.54 -21.00 -10.98
N LEU A 13 -2.49 -21.83 -10.99
CA LEU A 13 -1.46 -21.84 -9.97
C LEU A 13 -0.64 -20.54 -9.96
N ALA A 14 -0.29 -20.01 -11.13
CA ALA A 14 0.38 -18.72 -11.28
C ALA A 14 -0.51 -17.56 -10.79
N ALA A 15 -1.80 -17.59 -11.10
CA ALA A 15 -2.77 -16.59 -10.63
C ALA A 15 -2.94 -16.62 -9.10
N LEU A 16 -3.02 -17.80 -8.49
CA LEU A 16 -3.09 -17.97 -7.03
C LEU A 16 -1.82 -17.45 -6.33
N ARG A 17 -0.65 -17.72 -6.91
CA ARG A 17 0.63 -17.18 -6.41
C ARG A 17 0.67 -15.67 -6.52
N PHE A 18 0.23 -15.11 -7.65
CA PHE A 18 0.10 -13.66 -7.86
C PHE A 18 -0.81 -12.99 -6.83
N GLN A 19 -1.99 -13.55 -6.58
CA GLN A 19 -2.92 -13.02 -5.57
C GLN A 19 -2.32 -13.08 -4.16
N THR A 20 -1.58 -14.15 -3.85
CA THR A 20 -0.92 -14.31 -2.56
C THR A 20 0.19 -13.27 -2.38
N ALA A 21 1.03 -13.07 -3.40
CA ALA A 21 2.08 -12.05 -3.38
C ALA A 21 1.51 -10.62 -3.33
N ALA A 22 0.39 -10.35 -4.00
CA ALA A 22 -0.27 -9.05 -3.93
C ALA A 22 -0.82 -8.74 -2.53
N ARG A 23 -1.39 -9.75 -1.85
CA ARG A 23 -1.82 -9.62 -0.45
C ARG A 23 -0.66 -9.44 0.51
N ASP A 24 0.42 -10.19 0.30
CA ASP A 24 1.64 -10.06 1.10
C ASP A 24 2.24 -8.66 0.96
N LEU A 25 2.35 -8.17 -0.28
CA LEU A 25 2.79 -6.82 -0.58
C LEU A 25 1.89 -5.77 0.08
N GLU A 26 0.56 -5.91 0.00
CA GLU A 26 -0.35 -4.99 0.70
C GLU A 26 -0.08 -4.97 2.21
N HIS A 27 0.12 -6.14 2.83
CA HIS A 27 0.37 -6.25 4.26
C HIS A 27 1.70 -5.59 4.66
N ILE A 28 2.76 -5.85 3.89
CA ILE A 28 4.09 -5.26 4.06
C ILE A 28 4.00 -3.73 3.95
N VAL A 29 3.39 -3.21 2.88
CA VAL A 29 3.25 -1.76 2.66
C VAL A 29 2.45 -1.11 3.79
N ARG A 30 1.34 -1.70 4.22
CA ARG A 30 0.55 -1.17 5.34
C ARG A 30 1.36 -1.15 6.63
N ASN A 31 2.15 -2.18 6.92
CA ASN A 31 2.99 -2.24 8.11
C ASN A 31 4.08 -1.17 8.09
N ILE A 32 4.77 -1.00 6.94
CA ILE A 32 5.77 0.05 6.75
C ILE A 32 5.11 1.43 6.91
N ALA A 33 4.01 1.70 6.20
CA ALA A 33 3.29 2.96 6.26
C ALA A 33 2.80 3.28 7.69
N ALA A 34 2.28 2.29 8.42
CA ALA A 34 1.84 2.47 9.80
C ALA A 34 2.95 3.02 10.71
N ARG A 35 4.21 2.58 10.53
CA ARG A 35 5.35 3.08 11.30
C ARG A 35 5.59 4.57 11.06
N TYR A 36 5.40 5.05 9.84
CA TYR A 36 5.55 6.47 9.49
C TYR A 36 4.35 7.33 9.92
N ILE A 37 3.14 6.77 9.84
CA ILE A 37 1.91 7.40 10.32
C ILE A 37 1.99 7.64 11.83
N VAL A 38 2.47 6.67 12.60
CA VAL A 38 2.67 6.82 14.06
C VAL A 38 3.70 7.91 14.37
N GLN A 39 4.70 8.08 13.52
CA GLN A 39 5.70 9.16 13.61
C GLN A 39 5.17 10.51 13.09
N GLN A 40 3.91 10.58 12.63
CA GLN A 40 3.26 11.77 12.06
C GLN A 40 4.04 12.39 10.89
N VAL A 41 4.74 11.56 10.11
CA VAL A 41 5.45 12.03 8.92
C VAL A 41 4.44 12.24 7.79
N PRO A 42 4.42 13.39 7.10
CA PRO A 42 3.54 13.61 5.97
C PRO A 42 3.93 12.72 4.79
N LEU A 43 2.94 12.30 3.99
CA LEU A 43 3.17 11.50 2.79
C LEU A 43 3.74 12.37 1.67
N THR A 44 5.07 12.36 1.53
CA THR A 44 5.81 13.04 0.45
C THR A 44 6.20 12.06 -0.65
N TRP A 45 6.53 12.56 -1.83
CA TRP A 45 7.04 11.72 -2.93
C TRP A 45 8.29 10.93 -2.53
N ARG A 46 9.23 11.56 -1.83
CA ARG A 46 10.44 10.90 -1.34
C ARG A 46 10.14 9.79 -0.34
N LEU A 47 9.17 9.98 0.55
CA LEU A 47 8.71 8.94 1.46
C LEU A 47 8.00 7.80 0.71
N LEU A 48 7.21 8.13 -0.31
CA LEU A 48 6.54 7.14 -1.14
C LEU A 48 7.54 6.21 -1.85
N HIS A 49 8.61 6.78 -2.43
CA HIS A 49 9.69 5.98 -3.03
C HIS A 49 10.48 5.17 -1.99
N ALA A 50 10.67 5.70 -0.78
CA ALA A 50 11.28 4.95 0.31
C ALA A 50 10.43 3.72 0.70
N ILE A 51 9.11 3.91 0.87
CA ILE A 51 8.17 2.83 1.14
C ILE A 51 8.16 1.79 0.01
N GLU A 52 8.23 2.23 -1.27
CA GLU A 52 8.31 1.32 -2.42
C GLU A 52 9.58 0.47 -2.40
N ALA A 53 10.75 1.11 -2.23
CA ALA A 53 12.02 0.40 -2.16
C ALA A 53 12.06 -0.60 -0.98
N GLU A 54 11.57 -0.19 0.19
CA GLU A 54 11.48 -1.05 1.36
C GLU A 54 10.50 -2.21 1.14
N ALA A 55 9.31 -1.94 0.60
CA ALA A 55 8.31 -2.97 0.37
C ALA A 55 8.76 -3.99 -0.68
N LEU A 56 9.42 -3.54 -1.76
CA LEU A 56 9.99 -4.44 -2.77
C LEU A 56 11.15 -5.27 -2.21
N ALA A 57 11.98 -4.68 -1.34
CA ALA A 57 13.04 -5.41 -0.67
C ALA A 57 12.46 -6.47 0.29
N ASP A 58 11.50 -6.10 1.13
CA ASP A 58 10.86 -6.99 2.11
C ASP A 58 10.05 -8.11 1.41
N LEU A 59 9.33 -7.76 0.35
CA LEU A 59 8.66 -8.75 -0.52
C LEU A 59 9.68 -9.68 -1.21
N GLY A 60 10.85 -9.17 -1.59
CA GLY A 60 11.94 -10.00 -2.14
C GLY A 60 12.51 -10.99 -1.12
N PHE A 61 12.55 -10.62 0.16
CA PHE A 61 12.93 -11.51 1.25
C PHE A 61 11.82 -12.53 1.59
N ALA A 62 10.56 -12.11 1.61
CA ALA A 62 9.40 -12.97 1.87
C ALA A 62 9.14 -13.96 0.70
N SER A 63 9.24 -13.47 -0.54
CA SER A 63 9.05 -14.20 -1.78
C SER A 63 10.37 -14.78 -2.29
N ARG A 64 11.03 -15.56 -1.43
CA ARG A 64 12.36 -16.17 -1.62
C ARG A 64 12.58 -17.01 -2.91
N HIS A 65 11.59 -17.13 -3.82
CA HIS A 65 11.64 -18.07 -4.95
C HIS A 65 11.15 -17.56 -6.32
N ASP A 66 10.67 -16.33 -6.49
CA ASP A 66 10.08 -15.97 -7.81
C ASP A 66 10.38 -14.54 -8.24
N ALA A 67 11.63 -14.32 -8.68
CA ALA A 67 12.10 -13.06 -9.26
C ALA A 67 11.34 -12.67 -10.55
N LEU A 68 10.78 -13.66 -11.26
CA LEU A 68 9.90 -13.45 -12.41
C LEU A 68 8.56 -12.86 -11.98
N MET A 69 7.95 -13.37 -10.90
CA MET A 69 6.77 -12.75 -10.29
C MET A 69 7.04 -11.36 -9.74
N LEU A 70 8.20 -11.11 -9.10
CA LEU A 70 8.55 -9.77 -8.62
C LEU A 70 8.59 -8.75 -9.76
N GLY A 71 9.08 -9.16 -10.94
CA GLY A 71 9.07 -8.34 -12.15
C GLY A 71 7.67 -7.90 -12.61
N LEU A 72 6.62 -8.64 -12.26
CA LEU A 72 5.23 -8.26 -12.57
C LEU A 72 4.71 -7.12 -11.68
N PHE A 73 5.31 -6.93 -10.50
CA PHE A 73 4.98 -5.84 -9.58
C PHE A 73 5.90 -4.62 -9.76
N GLN A 74 6.96 -4.75 -10.55
CA GLN A 74 7.86 -3.64 -10.84
C GLN A 74 7.12 -2.56 -11.65
N ARG A 75 7.43 -1.31 -11.32
CA ARG A 75 6.93 -0.11 -11.99
C ARG A 75 7.06 -0.26 -13.52
N PRO A 76 6.03 0.09 -14.31
CA PRO A 76 6.24 0.36 -15.73
C PRO A 76 7.19 1.55 -15.86
N SER A 77 8.37 1.32 -16.41
CA SER A 77 9.51 2.26 -16.47
C SER A 77 9.25 3.58 -17.19
N ASP A 78 8.04 3.77 -17.70
CA ASP A 78 7.65 4.84 -18.64
C ASP A 78 7.15 6.12 -17.94
N LEU A 79 6.93 6.09 -16.62
CA LEU A 79 6.41 7.23 -15.86
C LEU A 79 7.48 7.79 -14.90
N PRO A 80 8.05 8.97 -15.20
CA PRO A 80 8.94 9.66 -14.27
C PRO A 80 8.10 10.28 -13.14
N TYR A 81 8.08 9.63 -11.98
CA TYR A 81 7.53 10.22 -10.77
C TYR A 81 8.57 11.13 -10.12
N PRO A 82 8.18 12.30 -9.58
CA PRO A 82 9.11 13.18 -8.89
C PRO A 82 9.67 12.50 -7.63
N GLU A 83 10.92 12.83 -7.27
CA GLU A 83 11.62 12.33 -6.06
C GLU A 83 11.75 13.43 -4.99
N THR A 84 10.86 14.42 -5.04
CA THR A 84 10.92 15.62 -4.20
C THR A 84 10.34 15.37 -2.80
N ASP A 85 10.62 16.26 -1.85
CA ASP A 85 9.97 16.24 -0.51
C ASP A 85 8.58 16.90 -0.56
N GLU A 86 8.03 17.12 -1.75
CA GLU A 86 6.70 17.69 -1.93
C GLU A 86 5.63 16.68 -1.53
N ALA A 87 4.48 17.19 -1.09
CA ALA A 87 3.31 16.38 -0.80
C ALA A 87 2.95 15.55 -2.04
N VAL A 88 2.60 14.29 -1.81
CA VAL A 88 2.23 13.40 -2.91
C VAL A 88 0.93 13.89 -3.56
N ASP A 89 0.94 14.07 -4.88
CA ASP A 89 -0.25 14.43 -5.66
C ASP A 89 -0.25 13.66 -6.99
N PHE A 90 -1.13 12.66 -7.10
CA PHE A 90 -1.15 11.77 -8.26
C PHE A 90 -1.89 12.35 -9.48
N GLY A 91 -2.45 13.56 -9.36
CA GLY A 91 -3.24 14.21 -10.42
C GLY A 91 -4.33 13.30 -11.02
N MET A 92 -4.39 13.23 -12.37
CA MET A 92 -5.28 12.32 -13.12
C MET A 92 -4.58 11.06 -13.64
N SER A 93 -3.49 10.62 -13.01
CA SER A 93 -2.73 9.46 -13.48
C SER A 93 -3.50 8.16 -13.21
N THR A 94 -3.90 7.44 -14.26
CA THR A 94 -4.68 6.20 -14.17
C THR A 94 -3.84 4.93 -14.05
N ALA A 95 -2.52 5.03 -14.24
CA ALA A 95 -1.57 3.93 -14.09
C ALA A 95 -0.69 4.19 -12.87
N LEU A 96 -1.12 3.71 -11.70
CA LEU A 96 -0.37 3.77 -10.46
C LEU A 96 0.21 2.38 -10.13
N PRO A 97 1.49 2.29 -9.75
CA PRO A 97 2.02 1.07 -9.12
C PRO A 97 1.17 0.66 -7.93
N ALA A 98 0.92 -0.63 -7.78
CA ALA A 98 0.08 -1.15 -6.69
C ALA A 98 0.60 -0.71 -5.32
N VAL A 99 1.92 -0.66 -5.14
CA VAL A 99 2.58 -0.19 -3.91
C VAL A 99 2.17 1.23 -3.53
N PHE A 100 2.11 2.13 -4.52
CA PHE A 100 1.72 3.52 -4.30
C PHE A 100 0.24 3.62 -3.91
N ALA A 101 -0.63 2.89 -4.61
CA ALA A 101 -2.05 2.85 -4.28
C ALA A 101 -2.28 2.33 -2.84
N PHE A 102 -1.54 1.31 -2.41
CA PHE A 102 -1.63 0.78 -1.04
C PHE A 102 -1.12 1.77 0.02
N ALA A 103 0.00 2.44 -0.24
CA ALA A 103 0.55 3.43 0.67
C ALA A 103 -0.41 4.61 0.87
N VAL A 104 -0.96 5.15 -0.22
CA VAL A 104 -1.96 6.24 -0.16
C VAL A 104 -3.21 5.80 0.59
N SER A 105 -3.74 4.62 0.26
CA SER A 105 -4.92 4.08 0.94
C SER A 105 -4.69 3.92 2.45
N ALA A 106 -3.48 3.54 2.88
CA ALA A 106 -3.14 3.41 4.29
C ALA A 106 -3.11 4.78 5.01
N TYR A 107 -2.57 5.81 4.36
CA TYR A 107 -2.54 7.17 4.91
C TYR A 107 -3.93 7.83 4.94
N GLU A 108 -4.75 7.63 3.90
CA GLU A 108 -6.12 8.13 3.88
C GLU A 108 -6.97 7.47 4.98
N GLU A 109 -6.84 6.16 5.17
CA GLU A 109 -7.52 5.43 6.24
C GLU A 109 -7.09 5.92 7.63
N ALA A 110 -5.80 6.18 7.83
CA ALA A 110 -5.30 6.74 9.09
C ALA A 110 -5.82 8.17 9.35
N SER A 111 -5.85 9.01 8.31
CA SER A 111 -6.42 10.36 8.38
C SER A 111 -7.91 10.32 8.75
N ARG A 112 -8.68 9.42 8.12
CA ARG A 112 -10.09 9.19 8.43
C ARG A 112 -10.31 8.79 9.89
N ARG A 113 -9.55 7.80 10.37
CA ARG A 113 -9.61 7.35 11.77
C ARG A 113 -9.25 8.44 12.77
N ALA A 114 -8.25 9.27 12.44
CA ALA A 114 -7.90 10.42 13.26
C ALA A 114 -9.04 11.45 13.35
N ALA A 115 -9.73 11.72 12.23
CA ALA A 115 -10.90 12.60 12.21
C ALA A 115 -12.09 12.03 13.00
N GLU A 116 -12.32 10.72 12.94
CA GLU A 116 -13.35 10.02 13.72
C GLU A 116 -13.06 10.08 15.23
N ALA A 117 -11.81 9.85 15.65
CA ALA A 117 -11.41 9.93 17.05
C ALA A 117 -11.61 11.33 17.66
N VAL A 118 -11.37 12.40 16.88
CA VAL A 118 -11.63 13.78 17.29
C VAL A 118 -13.14 14.05 17.45
N SER A 119 -13.96 13.45 16.59
CA SER A 119 -15.42 13.60 16.60
C SER A 119 -16.08 12.89 17.79
N ASP A 120 -15.60 11.71 18.16
CA ASP A 120 -16.07 10.95 19.33
C ASP A 120 -15.71 11.64 20.66
N GLY A 121 -14.48 12.15 20.77
CA GLY A 121 -14.01 12.86 21.96
C GLY A 121 -14.77 14.16 22.27
N SER A 122 -15.34 14.82 21.26
CA SER A 122 -16.14 16.04 21.44
C SER A 122 -17.56 15.76 21.95
N SER A 123 -18.09 14.56 21.69
CA SER A 123 -19.45 14.16 22.07
C SER A 123 -19.55 13.79 23.55
N SER A 124 -18.48 13.24 24.12
CA SER A 124 -18.43 12.85 25.53
C SER A 124 -18.27 14.01 26.52
N LYS A 125 -17.88 15.22 26.07
CA LYS A 125 -17.61 16.35 26.97
C LYS A 125 -18.82 17.24 27.27
N ARG A 126 -19.95 17.04 26.56
CA ARG A 126 -21.18 17.85 26.74
C ARG A 126 -22.20 17.26 27.73
N ALA A 127 -21.96 16.08 28.28
CA ALA A 127 -22.91 15.42 29.20
C ALA A 127 -22.72 15.77 30.70
N ARG A 128 -21.85 16.73 31.05
CA ARG A 128 -21.52 17.09 32.45
C ARG A 128 -21.63 18.56 32.82
N ALA A 129 -22.43 19.33 32.10
CA ALA A 129 -22.98 20.58 32.62
C ALA A 129 -24.48 20.35 32.88
N TRP A 130 -25.10 21.08 33.81
CA TRP A 130 -26.53 20.95 34.22
C TRP A 130 -26.83 19.84 35.25
N GLY A 131 -26.52 20.12 36.52
CA GLY A 131 -27.02 19.34 37.66
C GLY A 131 -26.26 19.64 38.96
N GLY A 132 -26.65 20.71 39.65
CA GLY A 132 -26.11 21.09 40.96
C GLY A 132 -26.47 22.51 41.33
#